data_AF-A0A5C1A7W6-F1
#
_entry.id   AF-A0A5C1A7W6-F1
#
_cell.length_a   1.000
_cell.length_b   1.000
_cell.length_c   1.000
_cell.angle_alpha   90.00
_cell.angle_beta   90.00
_cell.angle_gamma   90.00
#
_symmetry.space_group_name_H-M   'P 1'
#
loop_
_entity.id
_entity.type
_entity.pdbx_description
1 polymer ?
#
loop_
_entity_poly.entity_id
_entity_poly.type
_entity_poly.pdbx_seq_one_letter_code
_entity_poly.pdbx_strand_id
1 'polypeptide(L)'
;MTDEDAFLRKLLDNPADDVVRLVYADWLEERDRAAKAEFLRLEAVAEPDAKRLQALAADLDTKWLAVVSKLMIERCGQPRQIWAFQSRRITAHLRRTQTSEAPPQFEFECPKRWEKLKFTANPKVRHCEGCREHVFYCDTIQVARAHALRGRCVAVDLGIIRENGDLERPPRKMGKMLPEQYERRAAHMQEAQKFDPVSEKREREKQPPEDSV
;
A
#
# COMPACT_ATOMS: atom_id res chain seq x y z
N MET A 1 -15.40 -11.31 23.28
CA MET A 1 -14.89 -11.70 21.96
C MET A 1 -16.09 -12.00 21.11
N THR A 2 -16.25 -11.28 20.01
CA THR A 2 -17.32 -11.52 19.04
C THR A 2 -16.91 -12.66 18.09
N ASP A 3 -17.88 -13.26 17.40
CA ASP A 3 -17.60 -14.27 16.36
C ASP A 3 -16.73 -13.68 15.23
N GLU A 4 -16.91 -12.40 14.91
CA GLU A 4 -16.07 -11.68 13.93
C GLU A 4 -14.60 -11.61 14.38
N ASP A 5 -14.34 -11.36 15.66
CA ASP A 5 -12.97 -11.34 16.20
C ASP A 5 -12.25 -12.68 15.96
N ALA A 6 -12.98 -13.80 15.96
CA ALA A 6 -12.39 -15.11 15.71
C ALA A 6 -11.96 -15.28 14.24
N PHE A 7 -12.76 -14.79 13.28
CA PHE A 7 -12.37 -14.77 11.87
C PHE A 7 -11.17 -13.85 11.63
N LEU A 8 -11.20 -12.65 12.21
CA LEU A 8 -10.10 -11.71 12.10
C LEU A 8 -8.82 -12.34 12.64
N ARG A 9 -8.83 -12.94 13.84
CA ARG A 9 -7.66 -13.65 14.39
C ARG A 9 -7.13 -14.75 13.46
N LYS A 10 -7.99 -15.59 12.89
CA LYS A 10 -7.55 -16.62 11.93
C LYS A 10 -6.87 -16.02 10.70
N LEU A 11 -7.39 -14.90 10.18
CA LEU A 11 -6.78 -14.17 9.07
C LEU A 11 -5.48 -13.46 9.48
N LEU A 12 -5.32 -13.07 10.75
CA LEU A 12 -4.04 -12.59 11.27
C LEU A 12 -3.02 -13.74 11.31
N ASP A 13 -3.41 -14.93 11.77
CA ASP A 13 -2.51 -16.07 11.91
C ASP A 13 -2.12 -16.70 10.56
N ASN A 14 -3.07 -16.80 9.62
CA ASN A 14 -2.84 -17.27 8.26
C ASN A 14 -3.47 -16.33 7.21
N PRO A 15 -2.77 -15.24 6.85
CA PRO A 15 -3.28 -14.24 5.93
C PRO A 15 -3.41 -14.70 4.48
N ALA A 16 -2.89 -15.88 4.12
CA ALA A 16 -3.08 -16.45 2.78
C ALA A 16 -4.24 -17.45 2.73
N ASP A 17 -4.95 -17.66 3.84
CA ASP A 17 -6.03 -18.64 3.93
C ASP A 17 -7.31 -18.17 3.22
N ASP A 18 -7.41 -18.51 1.95
CA ASP A 18 -8.58 -18.17 1.14
C ASP A 18 -9.82 -18.97 1.57
N VAL A 19 -9.67 -20.14 2.21
CA VAL A 19 -10.81 -20.88 2.77
C VAL A 19 -11.44 -20.10 3.93
N VAL A 20 -10.63 -19.60 4.86
CA VAL A 20 -11.11 -18.75 5.96
C VAL A 20 -11.76 -17.48 5.43
N ARG A 21 -11.22 -16.87 4.36
CA ARG A 21 -11.84 -15.69 3.72
C ARG A 21 -13.24 -15.99 3.18
N LEU A 22 -13.42 -17.10 2.49
CA LEU A 22 -14.71 -17.46 1.88
C LEU A 22 -15.74 -17.78 2.97
N VAL A 23 -15.38 -18.54 4.00
CA VAL A 23 -16.29 -18.80 5.14
C VAL A 23 -16.65 -17.51 5.87
N TYR A 24 -15.69 -16.60 6.05
CA TYR A 24 -15.96 -15.30 6.66
C TYR A 24 -16.87 -14.44 5.76
N ALA A 25 -16.69 -14.50 4.43
CA ALA A 25 -17.56 -13.81 3.48
C ALA A 25 -19.01 -14.31 3.58
N ASP A 26 -19.23 -15.62 3.64
CA ASP A 26 -20.56 -16.20 3.80
C ASP A 26 -21.21 -15.74 5.12
N TRP A 27 -20.46 -15.79 6.23
CA TRP A 27 -20.91 -15.30 7.54
C TRP A 27 -21.28 -13.81 7.56
N LEU A 28 -20.56 -12.98 6.78
CA LEU A 28 -20.82 -11.55 6.62
C LEU A 28 -22.09 -11.29 5.78
N GLU A 29 -22.30 -12.07 4.73
CA GLU A 29 -23.46 -11.95 3.85
C GLU A 29 -24.76 -12.28 4.59
N GLU A 30 -24.76 -13.32 5.42
CA GLU A 30 -25.88 -13.67 6.32
C GLU A 30 -26.26 -12.55 7.32
N ARG A 31 -25.40 -11.54 7.49
CA ARG A 31 -25.56 -10.42 8.43
C ARG A 31 -25.69 -9.07 7.73
N ASP A 32 -26.12 -9.09 6.47
CA ASP A 32 -26.34 -7.90 5.64
C ASP A 32 -25.07 -7.06 5.43
N ARG A 33 -23.88 -7.69 5.48
CA ARG A 33 -22.58 -7.03 5.22
C ARG A 33 -22.01 -7.42 3.86
N ALA A 34 -22.87 -7.36 2.82
CA ALA A 34 -22.57 -7.81 1.47
C ALA A 34 -21.29 -7.18 0.87
N ALA A 35 -21.04 -5.88 1.11
CA ALA A 35 -19.84 -5.20 0.57
C ALA A 35 -18.53 -5.79 1.13
N LYS A 36 -18.50 -6.15 2.42
CA LYS A 36 -17.33 -6.82 3.02
C LYS A 36 -17.17 -8.24 2.49
N ALA A 37 -18.28 -8.97 2.35
CA ALA A 37 -18.30 -10.33 1.81
C ALA A 37 -17.75 -10.35 0.37
N GLU A 38 -18.25 -9.47 -0.49
CA GLU A 38 -17.79 -9.34 -1.87
C GLU A 38 -16.30 -9.00 -1.94
N PHE A 39 -15.83 -8.06 -1.11
CA PHE A 39 -14.41 -7.70 -1.05
C PHE A 39 -13.52 -8.91 -0.73
N LEU A 40 -13.90 -9.73 0.26
CA LEU A 40 -13.13 -10.93 0.62
C LEU A 40 -13.13 -11.99 -0.49
N ARG A 41 -14.25 -12.15 -1.20
CA ARG A 41 -14.35 -13.08 -2.33
C ARG A 41 -13.46 -12.66 -3.49
N LEU A 42 -13.38 -11.36 -3.78
CA LEU A 42 -12.46 -10.83 -4.79
C LEU A 42 -11.00 -11.05 -4.37
N GLU A 43 -10.64 -10.78 -3.11
CA GLU A 43 -9.27 -11.02 -2.61
C GLU A 43 -8.86 -12.51 -2.61
N ALA A 44 -9.83 -13.43 -2.62
CA ALA A 44 -9.60 -14.87 -2.64
C ALA A 44 -9.32 -15.43 -4.06
N VAL A 45 -9.62 -14.69 -5.12
CA VAL A 45 -9.33 -15.14 -6.50
C VAL A 45 -7.93 -14.68 -6.95
N ALA A 46 -7.36 -15.39 -7.93
CA ALA A 46 -6.00 -15.11 -8.42
C ALA A 46 -5.90 -13.77 -9.18
N GLU A 47 -6.94 -13.44 -9.96
CA GLU A 47 -7.02 -12.24 -10.79
C GLU A 47 -8.33 -11.50 -10.48
N PRO A 48 -8.37 -10.71 -9.39
CA PRO A 48 -9.58 -9.94 -9.06
C PRO A 48 -9.82 -8.81 -10.07
N ASP A 49 -11.08 -8.44 -10.23
CA ASP A 49 -11.43 -7.16 -10.84
C ASP A 49 -10.92 -6.02 -9.94
N ALA A 50 -9.75 -5.49 -10.27
CA ALA A 50 -9.08 -4.45 -9.50
C ALA A 50 -9.93 -3.18 -9.38
N LYS A 51 -10.77 -2.86 -10.39
CA LYS A 51 -11.65 -1.68 -10.34
C LYS A 51 -12.77 -1.89 -9.34
N ARG A 52 -13.40 -3.08 -9.36
CA ARG A 52 -14.46 -3.41 -8.40
C ARG A 52 -13.90 -3.47 -6.97
N LEU A 53 -12.73 -4.06 -6.81
CA LEU A 53 -12.04 -4.16 -5.53
C LEU A 53 -11.70 -2.78 -4.95
N GLN A 54 -11.17 -1.87 -5.78
CA GLN A 54 -10.92 -0.47 -5.38
C GLN A 54 -12.22 0.25 -5.00
N ALA A 55 -13.28 0.10 -5.78
CA ALA A 55 -14.56 0.74 -5.50
C ALA A 55 -15.16 0.27 -4.16
N LEU A 56 -15.09 -1.02 -3.84
CA LEU A 56 -15.49 -1.54 -2.54
C LEU A 56 -14.61 -0.98 -1.42
N ALA A 57 -13.28 -1.03 -1.59
CA ALA A 57 -12.34 -0.55 -0.58
C ALA A 57 -12.51 0.94 -0.25
N ALA A 58 -12.91 1.76 -1.23
CA ALA A 58 -13.13 3.20 -1.03
C ALA A 58 -14.12 3.51 0.11
N ASP A 59 -15.14 2.67 0.29
CA ASP A 59 -16.24 2.89 1.24
C ASP A 59 -16.21 1.97 2.47
N LEU A 60 -15.31 0.99 2.51
CA LEU A 60 -15.18 0.06 3.63
C LEU A 60 -14.33 0.64 4.78
N ASP A 61 -14.57 0.14 6.00
CA ASP A 61 -13.82 0.55 7.19
C ASP A 61 -12.31 0.27 7.03
N THR A 62 -11.51 1.33 7.16
CA THR A 62 -10.06 1.28 6.97
C THR A 62 -9.33 0.44 8.02
N LYS A 63 -9.88 0.30 9.23
CA LYS A 63 -9.29 -0.57 10.26
C LYS A 63 -9.48 -2.04 9.90
N TRP A 64 -10.65 -2.40 9.37
CA TRP A 64 -10.92 -3.73 8.85
C TRP A 64 -10.06 -4.04 7.62
N LEU A 65 -9.96 -3.13 6.64
CA LEU A 65 -9.11 -3.29 5.45
C LEU A 65 -7.63 -3.50 5.82
N ALA A 66 -7.11 -2.77 6.82
CA ALA A 66 -5.75 -2.97 7.32
C ALA A 66 -5.46 -4.41 7.79
N VAL A 67 -6.49 -5.16 8.19
CA VAL A 67 -6.37 -6.56 8.60
C VAL A 67 -6.46 -7.51 7.40
N VAL A 68 -7.47 -7.33 6.54
CA VAL A 68 -7.86 -8.36 5.56
C VAL A 68 -7.19 -8.23 4.18
N SER A 69 -6.72 -7.03 3.81
CA SER A 69 -6.22 -6.74 2.47
C SER A 69 -4.84 -7.35 2.20
N LYS A 70 -4.67 -7.92 1.01
CA LYS A 70 -3.38 -8.36 0.45
C LYS A 70 -2.73 -7.19 -0.29
N LEU A 71 -1.82 -6.49 0.39
CA LEU A 71 -1.21 -5.27 -0.14
C LEU A 71 0.26 -5.44 -0.46
N MET A 72 0.69 -4.80 -1.53
CA MET A 72 2.11 -4.62 -1.82
C MET A 72 2.71 -3.59 -0.87
N ILE A 73 3.94 -3.85 -0.42
CA ILE A 73 4.71 -2.90 0.37
C ILE A 73 5.54 -2.04 -0.57
N GLU A 74 5.29 -0.74 -0.54
CA GLU A 74 6.06 0.26 -1.25
C GLU A 74 7.17 0.85 -0.36
N ARG A 75 8.18 1.45 -1.00
CA ARG A 75 9.33 2.09 -0.31
C ARG A 75 10.11 1.16 0.62
N CYS A 76 9.99 -0.16 0.46
CA CYS A 76 10.77 -1.13 1.21
C CYS A 76 12.27 -0.91 1.00
N GLY A 77 12.97 -0.49 2.05
CA GLY A 77 14.37 -0.09 2.08
C GLY A 77 15.37 -1.24 2.04
N GLN A 78 15.09 -2.35 1.37
CA GLN A 78 16.22 -3.17 0.93
C GLN A 78 17.11 -2.25 0.09
N PRO A 79 18.42 -2.16 0.38
CA PRO A 79 19.29 -1.30 -0.40
C PRO A 79 19.06 -1.64 -1.86
N ARG A 80 18.81 -0.61 -2.68
CA ARG A 80 18.86 -0.70 -4.14
C ARG A 80 20.29 -1.06 -4.52
N GLN A 81 20.73 -2.28 -4.24
CA GLN A 81 21.83 -2.88 -4.98
C GLN A 81 21.23 -3.26 -6.34
N ILE A 82 21.30 -2.29 -7.26
CA ILE A 82 21.29 -2.50 -8.70
C ILE A 82 20.00 -3.16 -9.22
N TRP A 83 18.92 -2.37 -9.33
CA TRP A 83 17.93 -2.59 -10.39
C TRP A 83 18.52 -2.11 -11.72
N ALA A 84 19.42 -2.93 -12.27
CA ALA A 84 19.53 -3.11 -13.70
C ALA A 84 18.90 -4.47 -14.00
N PHE A 85 18.00 -4.50 -14.98
CA PHE A 85 17.34 -5.69 -15.54
C PHE A 85 16.07 -6.22 -14.86
N GLN A 86 14.93 -5.55 -15.09
CA GLN A 86 13.72 -6.28 -15.49
C GLN A 86 12.72 -5.47 -16.34
N SER A 87 13.24 -4.77 -17.36
CA SER A 87 12.47 -4.45 -18.57
C SER A 87 13.25 -4.88 -19.81
N ARG A 88 13.50 -6.19 -19.97
CA ARG A 88 14.00 -6.74 -21.24
C ARG A 88 12.85 -6.93 -22.23
N ARG A 89 12.46 -5.81 -22.84
CA ARG A 89 11.97 -5.76 -24.23
C ARG A 89 12.64 -4.65 -25.03
N ILE A 90 13.92 -4.38 -24.77
CA ILE A 90 14.75 -3.61 -25.71
C ILE A 90 16.02 -4.40 -25.98
N THR A 91 16.03 -4.98 -27.16
CA THR A 91 17.12 -5.73 -27.78
C THR A 91 18.33 -4.82 -28.00
N ALA A 92 19.52 -5.42 -27.80
CA ALA A 92 20.77 -5.11 -28.49
C ALA A 92 21.35 -3.69 -28.34
N HIS A 93 22.34 -3.52 -27.43
CA HIS A 93 23.65 -2.98 -27.86
C HIS A 93 24.82 -2.97 -26.86
N LEU A 94 24.74 -3.58 -25.68
CA LEU A 94 25.91 -3.57 -24.77
C LEU A 94 26.36 -4.99 -24.43
N ARG A 95 27.20 -5.50 -25.32
CA ARG A 95 28.16 -6.58 -25.05
C ARG A 95 29.14 -6.14 -23.97
N ARG A 96 29.57 -7.12 -23.17
CA ARG A 96 30.89 -7.26 -22.55
C ARG A 96 31.15 -6.43 -21.28
N THR A 97 30.70 -6.96 -20.15
CA THR A 97 31.62 -7.15 -19.02
C THR A 97 31.43 -8.56 -18.47
N GLN A 98 32.51 -9.34 -18.54
CA GLN A 98 32.65 -10.60 -17.84
C GLN A 98 32.83 -10.26 -16.36
N THR A 99 31.84 -10.53 -15.53
CA THR A 99 32.07 -10.70 -14.09
C THR A 99 31.56 -12.08 -13.73
N SER A 100 32.49 -12.96 -13.36
CA SER A 100 32.29 -14.36 -13.01
C SER A 100 31.74 -14.55 -11.60
N GLU A 101 30.93 -13.61 -11.10
CA GLU A 101 30.35 -13.72 -9.77
C GLU A 101 28.88 -14.11 -9.92
N ALA A 102 28.55 -15.29 -9.40
CA ALA A 102 27.18 -15.74 -9.28
C ALA A 102 26.35 -14.66 -8.55
N PRO A 103 25.08 -14.44 -8.92
CA PRO A 103 24.23 -13.49 -8.21
C PRO A 103 24.24 -13.80 -6.71
N PRO A 104 24.17 -12.78 -5.83
CA PRO A 104 24.23 -13.01 -4.39
C PRO A 104 23.12 -13.97 -3.96
N GLN A 105 23.50 -15.00 -3.21
CA GLN A 105 22.58 -15.94 -2.59
C GLN A 105 22.05 -15.29 -1.30
N PHE A 106 20.75 -15.07 -1.21
CA PHE A 106 20.12 -14.53 -0.01
C PHE A 106 19.68 -15.67 0.89
N GLU A 107 20.01 -15.59 2.19
CA GLU A 107 19.51 -16.50 3.22
C GLU A 107 17.99 -16.35 3.44
N PHE A 108 17.43 -15.17 3.11
CA PHE A 108 16.00 -14.87 3.23
C PHE A 108 15.55 -13.82 2.20
N GLU A 109 14.43 -14.08 1.51
CA GLU A 109 13.81 -13.18 0.54
C GLU A 109 12.63 -12.43 1.19
N CYS A 110 12.71 -11.09 1.21
CA CYS A 110 11.65 -10.26 1.79
C CYS A 110 10.34 -10.44 0.99
N PRO A 111 9.23 -10.85 1.62
CA PRO A 111 8.02 -11.24 0.90
C PRO A 111 7.27 -10.07 0.24
N LYS A 112 7.64 -8.80 0.54
CA LYS A 112 7.04 -7.55 0.03
C LYS A 112 5.51 -7.45 0.13
N ARG A 113 4.87 -8.26 0.97
CA ARG A 113 3.43 -8.30 1.15
C ARG A 113 3.03 -7.94 2.58
N TRP A 114 2.13 -6.98 2.71
CA TRP A 114 1.61 -6.43 3.96
C TRP A 114 1.00 -7.51 4.83
N GLU A 115 0.19 -8.37 4.22
CA GLU A 115 -0.54 -9.40 4.94
C GLU A 115 0.41 -10.38 5.63
N LYS A 116 1.61 -10.60 5.08
CA LYS A 116 2.64 -11.52 5.60
C LYS A 116 3.54 -10.95 6.70
N LEU A 117 3.34 -9.69 7.10
CA LEU A 117 4.16 -9.06 8.14
C LEU A 117 3.64 -9.40 9.54
N LYS A 118 4.54 -9.38 10.53
CA LYS A 118 4.16 -9.58 11.93
C LYS A 118 3.28 -8.44 12.44
N PHE A 119 2.20 -8.81 13.11
CA PHE A 119 1.30 -7.84 13.72
C PHE A 119 1.94 -7.11 14.88
N THR A 120 1.49 -5.87 15.09
CA THR A 120 1.79 -5.09 16.29
C THR A 120 0.50 -4.81 17.05
N ALA A 121 0.60 -4.14 18.21
CA ALA A 121 -0.58 -3.68 18.95
C ALA A 121 -1.46 -2.70 18.15
N ASN A 122 -0.89 -2.02 17.13
CA ASN A 122 -1.64 -1.15 16.25
C ASN A 122 -1.94 -1.88 14.93
N PRO A 123 -3.21 -2.11 14.54
CA PRO A 123 -3.55 -2.82 13.31
C PRO A 123 -3.08 -2.10 12.04
N LYS A 124 -2.82 -0.79 12.10
CA LYS A 124 -2.26 0.00 10.99
C LYS A 124 -0.73 -0.04 10.93
N VAL A 125 -0.08 -0.78 11.81
CA VAL A 125 1.38 -0.93 11.84
C VAL A 125 1.74 -2.40 11.92
N ARG A 126 2.62 -2.85 11.02
CA ARG A 126 3.17 -4.20 11.05
C ARG A 126 4.69 -4.16 11.04
N HIS A 127 5.33 -5.20 11.57
CA HIS A 127 6.77 -5.33 11.62
C HIS A 127 7.26 -6.31 10.55
N CYS A 128 8.23 -5.88 9.74
CA CYS A 128 8.89 -6.75 8.79
C CYS A 128 10.15 -7.37 9.39
N GLU A 129 10.21 -8.69 9.47
CA GLU A 129 11.40 -9.38 9.99
C GLU A 129 12.60 -9.33 9.04
N GLY A 130 12.36 -9.18 7.74
CA GLY A 130 13.41 -9.11 6.72
C GLY A 130 14.22 -7.81 6.78
N CYS A 131 13.55 -6.64 6.76
CA CYS A 131 14.24 -5.35 6.87
C CYS A 131 14.34 -4.83 8.32
N ARG A 132 13.67 -5.48 9.28
CA ARG A 132 13.59 -5.08 10.70
C ARG A 132 13.03 -3.67 10.91
N GLU A 133 12.12 -3.26 10.04
CA GLU A 133 11.46 -1.95 10.08
C GLU A 133 9.95 -2.09 10.24
N HIS A 134 9.33 -1.02 10.75
CA HIS A 134 7.89 -0.89 10.75
C HIS A 134 7.37 -0.48 9.37
N VAL A 135 6.29 -1.15 8.97
CA VAL A 135 5.51 -0.85 7.76
C VAL A 135 4.19 -0.26 8.20
N PHE A 136 3.77 0.80 7.52
CA PHE A 136 2.60 1.58 7.88
C PHE A 136 1.49 1.39 6.84
N TYR A 137 0.32 0.95 7.28
CA TYR A 137 -0.87 0.97 6.46
C TYR A 137 -1.40 2.41 6.36
N CYS A 138 -1.54 2.89 5.13
CA CYS A 138 -1.89 4.25 4.81
C CYS A 138 -3.28 4.27 4.19
N ASP A 139 -4.24 4.79 4.95
CA ASP A 139 -5.64 4.93 4.52
C ASP A 139 -5.89 6.18 3.66
N THR A 140 -4.90 7.08 3.54
CA THR A 140 -4.92 8.21 2.62
C THR A 140 -3.56 8.40 1.95
N ILE A 141 -3.56 8.99 0.75
CA ILE A 141 -2.32 9.25 -0.01
C ILE A 141 -1.38 10.20 0.73
N GLN A 142 -1.92 11.11 1.55
CA GLN A 142 -1.17 12.07 2.35
C GLN A 142 -0.37 11.37 3.44
N VAL A 143 -1.00 10.42 4.15
CA VAL A 143 -0.32 9.59 5.14
C VAL A 143 0.79 8.78 4.44
N ALA A 144 0.50 8.17 3.29
CA ALA A 144 1.49 7.43 2.51
C ALA A 144 2.69 8.30 2.10
N ARG A 145 2.43 9.49 1.55
CA ARG A 145 3.46 10.49 1.19
C ARG A 145 4.28 10.91 2.40
N ALA A 146 3.64 11.18 3.53
CA ALA A 146 4.31 11.58 4.76
C ALA A 146 5.26 10.49 5.28
N HIS A 147 4.86 9.22 5.24
CA HIS A 147 5.71 8.09 5.60
C HIS A 147 6.84 7.89 4.57
N ALA A 148 6.53 7.93 3.27
CA ALA A 148 7.49 7.76 2.18
C ALA A 148 8.58 8.85 2.20
N LEU A 149 8.24 10.11 2.48
CA LEU A 149 9.20 11.21 2.60
C LEU A 149 10.21 11.03 3.74
N ARG A 150 9.84 10.25 4.76
CA ARG A 150 10.70 9.87 5.89
C ARG A 150 11.47 8.56 5.64
N GLY A 151 11.35 7.98 4.44
CA GLY A 151 11.99 6.70 4.09
C GLY A 151 11.34 5.48 4.72
N ARG A 152 10.10 5.60 5.23
CA ARG A 152 9.38 4.48 5.86
C ARG A 152 8.67 3.64 4.81
N CYS A 153 8.59 2.33 5.07
CA CYS A 153 7.83 1.37 4.26
C CYS A 153 6.32 1.61 4.44
N VAL A 154 5.56 1.56 3.34
CA VAL A 154 4.10 1.80 3.38
C VAL A 154 3.35 0.70 2.65
N ALA A 155 2.19 0.33 3.18
CA ALA A 155 1.16 -0.41 2.47
C ALA A 155 0.00 0.54 2.24
N VAL A 156 -0.35 0.77 0.99
CA VAL A 156 -1.35 1.79 0.64
C VAL A 156 -2.69 1.10 0.44
N ASP A 157 -3.74 1.66 1.04
CA ASP A 157 -5.09 1.12 0.92
C ASP A 157 -5.57 1.03 -0.54
N LEU A 158 -6.29 -0.05 -0.87
CA LEU A 158 -6.79 -0.33 -2.23
C LEU A 158 -7.81 0.69 -2.72
N GLY A 159 -8.52 1.37 -1.81
CA GLY A 159 -9.54 2.36 -2.15
C GLY A 159 -8.97 3.67 -2.66
N ILE A 160 -7.68 3.95 -2.40
CA ILE A 160 -7.02 5.18 -2.84
C ILE A 160 -6.84 5.16 -4.36
N ILE A 161 -7.20 6.26 -5.03
CA ILE A 161 -6.91 6.43 -6.45
C ILE A 161 -5.46 6.88 -6.60
N ARG A 162 -4.65 6.04 -7.26
CA ARG A 162 -3.19 6.21 -7.37
C ARG A 162 -2.80 6.91 -8.66
N GLU A 163 -1.76 7.73 -8.56
CA GLU A 163 -1.12 8.35 -9.72
C GLU A 163 0.34 7.91 -9.82
N ASN A 164 0.87 7.90 -11.04
CA ASN A 164 2.28 7.57 -11.25
C ASN A 164 3.19 8.56 -10.51
N GLY A 165 4.03 8.03 -9.62
CA GLY A 165 4.99 8.84 -8.86
C GLY A 165 4.39 9.57 -7.66
N ASP A 166 3.17 9.25 -7.23
CA ASP A 166 2.50 9.89 -6.09
C ASP A 166 3.25 9.79 -4.75
N LEU A 167 4.16 8.83 -4.58
CA LEU A 167 5.06 8.74 -3.42
C LEU A 167 6.48 9.29 -3.68
N GLU A 168 6.78 9.79 -4.86
CA GLU A 168 8.14 10.26 -5.20
C GLU A 168 8.53 11.53 -4.46
N ARG A 169 9.79 11.57 -4.01
CA ARG A 169 10.34 12.76 -3.41
C ARG A 169 10.69 13.74 -4.54
N PRO A 170 10.19 14.98 -4.50
CA PRO A 170 10.59 15.97 -5.50
C PRO A 170 12.12 16.18 -5.42
N PRO A 171 12.81 16.26 -6.57
CA PRO A 171 14.25 16.43 -6.59
C PRO A 171 14.64 17.73 -5.89
N ARG A 172 15.53 17.61 -4.89
CA ARG A 172 16.19 18.74 -4.24
C ARG A 172 17.39 19.13 -5.11
N LYS A 173 17.26 20.23 -5.86
CA LYS A 173 18.36 20.85 -6.62
C LYS A 173 18.63 22.22 -6.02
N MET A 174 19.90 22.56 -5.85
CA MET A 174 20.32 23.90 -5.42
C MET A 174 20.54 24.78 -6.65
N GLY A 175 20.00 26.00 -6.63
CA GLY A 175 20.14 26.96 -7.73
C GLY A 175 19.03 28.00 -7.77
N LYS A 176 19.19 29.02 -8.63
CA LYS A 176 18.15 30.02 -8.91
C LYS A 176 17.29 29.52 -10.07
N MET A 177 16.01 29.25 -9.79
CA MET A 177 15.05 28.84 -10.81
C MET A 177 14.66 30.04 -11.69
N LEU A 178 14.38 29.81 -12.98
CA LEU A 178 13.83 30.84 -13.86
C LEU A 178 12.39 31.20 -13.41
N PRO A 179 11.95 32.47 -13.51
CA PRO A 179 10.59 32.87 -13.09
C PRO A 179 9.47 31.98 -13.64
N GLU A 180 9.46 31.69 -14.93
CA GLU A 180 8.46 30.80 -15.56
C GLU A 180 8.50 29.35 -15.03
N GLN A 181 9.66 28.90 -14.54
CA GLN A 181 9.79 27.58 -13.93
C GLN A 181 9.26 27.56 -12.49
N TYR A 182 9.25 28.71 -11.78
CA TYR A 182 8.59 28.81 -10.47
C TYR A 182 7.10 28.56 -10.59
N GLU A 183 6.42 29.22 -11.53
CA GLU A 183 4.97 29.08 -11.71
C GLU A 183 4.59 27.64 -12.07
N ARG A 184 5.30 27.03 -13.03
CA ARG A 184 5.09 25.61 -13.39
C ARG A 184 5.33 24.67 -12.21
N ARG A 185 6.39 24.90 -11.43
CA ARG A 185 6.70 24.09 -10.25
C ARG A 185 5.70 24.31 -9.12
N ALA A 186 5.23 25.54 -8.92
CA ALA A 186 4.20 25.86 -7.93
C ALA A 186 2.87 25.19 -8.31
N ALA A 187 2.45 25.28 -9.57
CA ALA A 187 1.27 24.59 -10.09
C ALA A 187 1.39 23.06 -9.93
N HIS A 188 2.54 22.47 -10.28
CA HIS A 188 2.77 21.04 -10.06
C HIS A 188 2.78 20.65 -8.58
N MET A 189 3.31 21.49 -7.68
CA MET A 189 3.25 21.24 -6.24
C MET A 189 1.82 21.35 -5.70
N GLN A 190 1.01 22.28 -6.21
CA GLN A 190 -0.41 22.41 -5.87
C GLN A 190 -1.21 21.21 -6.39
N GLU A 191 -0.98 20.78 -7.63
CA GLU A 191 -1.62 19.60 -8.21
C GLU A 191 -1.26 18.34 -7.44
N ALA A 192 0.03 18.15 -7.13
CA ALA A 192 0.48 17.04 -6.31
C ALA A 192 -0.04 17.10 -4.86
N GLN A 193 -0.51 18.26 -4.39
CA GLN A 193 -1.18 18.40 -3.09
C GLN A 193 -2.68 18.10 -3.16
N LYS A 194 -3.31 18.07 -4.34
CA LYS A 194 -4.70 17.69 -4.47
C LYS A 194 -4.91 16.27 -3.95
N PHE A 195 -5.97 16.12 -3.18
CA PHE A 195 -6.41 14.87 -2.61
C PHE A 195 -7.08 14.06 -3.72
N ASP A 196 -6.84 12.75 -3.77
CA ASP A 196 -7.80 11.91 -4.47
C ASP A 196 -9.15 11.98 -3.72
N PRO A 197 -10.29 11.84 -4.41
CA PRO A 197 -11.60 11.99 -3.79
C PRO A 197 -11.83 11.06 -2.57
N VAL A 198 -11.24 9.86 -2.58
CA VAL A 198 -11.37 8.89 -1.48
C VAL A 198 -10.57 9.35 -0.27
N SER A 199 -9.31 9.76 -0.46
CA SER A 199 -8.53 10.34 0.63
C SER A 199 -9.16 11.61 1.19
N GLU A 200 -9.72 12.48 0.33
CA GLU A 200 -10.39 13.70 0.78
C GLU A 200 -11.59 13.37 1.69
N LYS A 201 -12.46 12.46 1.25
CA LYS A 201 -13.59 11.98 2.05
C LYS A 201 -13.13 11.45 3.41
N ARG A 202 -12.12 10.58 3.44
CA ARG A 202 -11.58 9.97 4.66
C ARG A 202 -10.95 11.00 5.61
N GLU A 203 -10.26 12.01 5.09
CA GLU A 203 -9.71 13.09 5.93
C GLU A 203 -10.83 13.97 6.53
N ARG A 204 -11.91 14.25 5.79
CA ARG A 204 -13.08 14.95 6.35
C ARG A 204 -13.74 14.16 7.47
N GLU A 205 -13.89 12.84 7.32
CA GLU A 205 -14.47 11.96 8.35
C GLU A 205 -13.62 11.89 9.63
N LYS A 206 -12.31 12.16 9.55
CA LYS A 206 -11.40 12.21 10.72
C LYS A 206 -11.47 13.55 11.46
N GLN A 207 -11.94 14.63 10.83
CA GLN A 207 -12.02 15.95 11.45
C GLN A 207 -13.24 16.00 12.39
N PRO A 208 -13.09 16.53 13.63
CA PRO A 208 -14.24 16.77 14.49
C PRO A 208 -15.19 17.79 13.85
N PRO A 209 -16.51 17.73 14.11
CA PRO A 209 -17.45 18.70 13.58
C PRO A 209 -17.06 20.12 14.00
N GLU A 210 -17.04 21.05 13.04
CA GLU A 210 -16.58 22.44 13.22
C GLU A 210 -17.35 23.21 14.31
N ASP A 211 -18.52 22.71 14.75
CA ASP A 211 -19.38 23.32 15.77
C ASP A 211 -19.05 22.91 17.23
N SER A 212 -17.87 22.35 17.50
CA SER A 212 -17.47 21.87 18.83
C SER A 212 -16.41 22.72 19.55
N VAL A 213 -16.24 24.00 19.14
CA VAL A 213 -15.35 24.99 19.78
C VAL A 213 -16.12 26.22 20.23
#